data_AF-A0AA45UTN7-F1
#
_entry.id   AF-A0AA45UTN7-F1
#
_cell.length_a   1.000
_cell.length_b   1.000
_cell.length_c   1.000
_cell.angle_alpha   90.00
_cell.angle_beta   90.00
_cell.angle_gamma   90.00
#
_symmetry.space_group_name_H-M   'P 1'
#
loop_
_entity.id
_entity.type
_entity.pdbx_description
1 polymer ?
#
loop_
_entity_poly.entity_id
_entity_poly.type
_entity_poly.pdbx_seq_one_letter_code
_entity_poly.pdbx_strand_id
1 'polypeptide(L)'
;MCHDTHAQIESVKTATDYVTELKSNADETRKTTQCSGLASKGTKKFSDFVKGVGLKDNKNWPRGKVGQNTNPPKEGDPNSNAKAVATDLVALDREEKTIVAGLLAKTIEGGEVLEIRAVSSTSVMVNACYDLLSEGLGVVPLLENIEWGD
;
A
#
# COMPACT_ATOMS: atom_id res chain seq x y z
N MET A 1 13.50 -0.95 -1.12
CA MET A 1 12.16 -1.37 -0.62
C MET A 1 12.17 -2.81 -0.10
N CYS A 2 11.52 -3.05 1.04
CA CYS A 2 11.37 -4.30 1.80
C CYS A 2 12.67 -5.02 2.20
N HIS A 3 13.86 -4.41 2.08
CA HIS A 3 15.15 -5.06 2.40
C HIS A 3 15.69 -4.71 3.79
N ASP A 4 15.24 -3.61 4.38
CA ASP A 4 15.69 -3.12 5.68
C ASP A 4 14.73 -3.49 6.80
N THR A 5 15.01 -3.02 8.01
CA THR A 5 14.37 -3.47 9.26
C THR A 5 13.23 -2.57 9.74
N HIS A 6 12.67 -1.72 8.87
CA HIS A 6 11.67 -0.71 9.21
C HIS A 6 10.38 -1.24 9.89
N ALA A 7 10.03 -2.50 9.66
CA ALA A 7 8.97 -3.20 10.38
C ALA A 7 9.34 -4.67 10.64
N GLN A 8 10.63 -4.91 10.95
CA GLN A 8 11.13 -6.26 11.14
C GLN A 8 10.46 -6.89 12.35
N ILE A 9 9.85 -8.06 12.13
CA ILE A 9 9.44 -8.96 13.20
C ILE A 9 10.70 -9.75 13.59
N GLU A 10 10.98 -9.91 14.88
CA GLU A 10 12.23 -10.53 15.37
C GLU A 10 12.59 -11.88 14.72
N SER A 11 11.57 -12.67 14.35
CA SER A 11 11.70 -13.97 13.67
C SER A 11 11.97 -13.89 12.16
N VAL A 12 11.92 -12.72 11.51
CA VAL A 12 12.14 -12.56 10.06
C VAL A 12 13.63 -12.60 9.69
N LYS A 13 14.55 -12.53 10.67
CA LYS A 13 16.01 -12.59 10.45
C LYS A 13 16.47 -13.83 9.66
N THR A 14 15.68 -14.89 9.65
CA THR A 14 15.95 -16.14 8.93
C THR A 14 15.14 -16.29 7.64
N ALA A 15 14.14 -15.43 7.40
CA ALA A 15 13.26 -15.56 6.26
C ALA A 15 13.96 -15.11 4.97
N THR A 16 13.83 -15.92 3.93
CA THR A 16 14.38 -15.67 2.59
C THR A 16 13.30 -15.52 1.54
N ASP A 17 12.09 -16.03 1.80
CA ASP A 17 11.07 -16.18 0.76
C ASP A 17 9.74 -15.58 1.19
N TYR A 18 9.16 -14.82 0.26
CA TYR A 18 7.79 -14.33 0.39
C TYR A 18 6.80 -15.43 0.04
N VAL A 19 5.75 -15.56 0.85
CA VAL A 19 4.66 -16.51 0.60
C VAL A 19 3.30 -15.88 0.83
N THR A 20 2.30 -16.40 0.13
CA THR A 20 0.93 -15.93 0.25
C THR A 20 0.28 -16.48 1.52
N GLU A 21 0.66 -17.69 1.92
CA GLU A 21 0.10 -18.39 3.08
C GLU A 21 1.22 -19.02 3.88
N LEU A 22 1.18 -18.79 5.19
CA LEU A 22 2.06 -19.43 6.15
C LEU A 22 1.35 -20.67 6.69
N LYS A 23 2.05 -21.80 6.67
CA LYS A 23 1.56 -23.05 7.23
C LYS A 23 2.03 -23.20 8.67
N SER A 24 1.64 -24.31 9.27
CA SER A 24 1.93 -24.65 10.66
C SER A 24 2.94 -25.80 10.76
N ASN A 25 4.14 -25.62 10.21
CA ASN A 25 5.22 -26.61 10.23
C ASN A 25 6.62 -25.94 10.36
N ALA A 26 7.65 -26.73 10.66
CA ALA A 26 9.01 -26.24 10.95
C ALA A 26 9.71 -25.53 9.75
N ASP A 27 9.28 -25.81 8.52
CA ASP A 27 9.88 -25.24 7.30
C ASP A 27 9.40 -23.79 7.02
N GLU A 28 8.52 -23.27 7.88
CA GLU A 28 7.94 -21.94 7.74
C GLU A 28 8.84 -20.83 8.30
N THR A 29 9.86 -21.16 9.08
CA THR A 29 10.85 -20.17 9.61
C THR A 29 11.63 -19.42 8.52
N ARG A 30 11.65 -19.96 7.30
CA ARG A 30 12.27 -19.33 6.12
C ARG A 30 11.29 -18.48 5.30
N LYS A 31 10.01 -18.49 5.66
CA LYS A 31 8.93 -17.88 4.91
C LYS A 31 8.35 -16.68 5.65
N THR A 32 7.96 -15.66 4.90
CA THR A 32 7.42 -14.43 5.46
C THR A 32 6.39 -13.81 4.55
N THR A 33 5.46 -13.05 5.12
CA THR A 33 4.59 -12.12 4.39
C THR A 33 4.91 -10.66 4.75
N GLN A 34 5.98 -10.43 5.53
CA GLN A 34 6.44 -9.13 6.01
C GLN A 34 7.40 -8.44 5.03
N CYS A 35 7.09 -7.22 4.59
CA CYS A 35 7.95 -6.33 3.79
C CYS A 35 9.08 -5.71 4.65
N SER A 36 9.88 -6.51 5.35
CA SER A 36 11.02 -6.00 6.12
C SER A 36 11.84 -7.14 6.71
N GLY A 37 13.15 -6.95 6.83
CA GLY A 37 13.99 -7.77 7.69
C GLY A 37 14.39 -9.13 7.12
N LEU A 38 14.32 -9.31 5.80
CA LEU A 38 14.75 -10.53 5.11
C LEU A 38 16.23 -10.81 5.37
N ALA A 39 16.58 -12.09 5.51
CA ALA A 39 17.95 -12.54 5.71
C ALA A 39 18.85 -12.17 4.51
N SER A 40 18.30 -12.29 3.30
CA SER A 40 18.98 -11.94 2.06
C SER A 40 18.63 -10.50 1.65
N LYS A 41 19.33 -9.53 2.25
CA LYS A 41 19.12 -8.10 1.95
C LYS A 41 19.39 -7.81 0.47
N GLY A 42 18.53 -7.00 -0.14
CA GLY A 42 18.72 -6.47 -1.50
C GLY A 42 18.59 -7.47 -2.66
N THR A 43 18.27 -8.75 -2.37
CA THR A 43 18.20 -9.81 -3.41
C THR A 43 16.82 -9.93 -4.05
N LYS A 44 15.76 -9.48 -3.36
CA LYS A 44 14.38 -9.51 -3.86
C LYS A 44 13.96 -8.10 -4.28
N LYS A 45 13.26 -8.02 -5.42
CA LYS A 45 12.64 -6.77 -5.88
C LYS A 45 11.32 -6.54 -5.15
N PHE A 46 10.82 -5.30 -5.17
CA PHE A 46 9.49 -4.99 -4.65
C PHE A 46 8.38 -5.82 -5.34
N SER A 47 8.53 -6.12 -6.64
CA SER A 47 7.61 -7.01 -7.37
C SER A 47 7.53 -8.42 -6.79
N ASP A 48 8.63 -8.92 -6.21
CA ASP A 48 8.66 -10.25 -5.59
C ASP A 48 7.89 -10.24 -4.28
N PHE A 49 7.93 -9.14 -3.53
CA PHE A 49 7.06 -8.91 -2.39
C PHE A 49 5.58 -8.88 -2.82
N VAL A 50 5.21 -8.01 -3.76
CA VAL A 50 3.83 -7.83 -4.23
C VAL A 50 3.20 -9.15 -4.70
N LYS A 51 3.94 -9.92 -5.52
CA LYS A 51 3.50 -11.23 -5.98
C LYS A 51 3.52 -12.27 -4.86
N GLY A 52 4.63 -12.33 -4.15
CA GLY A 52 4.91 -13.37 -3.17
C GLY A 52 3.95 -13.37 -2.01
N VAL A 53 3.45 -12.20 -1.58
CA VAL A 53 2.49 -12.10 -0.46
C VAL A 53 1.02 -12.12 -0.89
N GLY A 54 0.75 -12.17 -2.19
CA GLY A 54 -0.62 -12.16 -2.73
C GLY A 54 -1.32 -10.81 -2.59
N LEU A 55 -0.60 -9.70 -2.78
CA LEU A 55 -1.16 -8.35 -2.62
C LEU A 55 -2.31 -8.08 -3.60
N LYS A 56 -2.20 -8.61 -4.83
CA LYS A 56 -3.26 -8.54 -5.86
C LYS A 56 -4.57 -9.20 -5.41
N ASP A 57 -4.47 -10.21 -4.56
CA ASP A 57 -5.60 -10.97 -4.03
C ASP A 57 -6.04 -10.45 -2.66
N ASN A 58 -5.66 -9.22 -2.29
CA ASN A 58 -5.91 -8.58 -1.00
C ASN A 58 -5.42 -9.40 0.21
N LYS A 59 -4.36 -10.20 0.05
CA LYS A 59 -3.78 -10.99 1.14
C LYS A 59 -2.59 -10.25 1.78
N ASN A 60 -2.39 -10.50 3.07
CA ASN A 60 -1.22 -10.04 3.86
C ASN A 60 -0.99 -8.52 3.83
N TRP A 61 -2.06 -7.76 3.64
CA TRP A 61 -2.07 -6.31 3.68
C TRP A 61 -3.17 -5.83 4.64
N PRO A 62 -2.94 -4.76 5.42
CA PRO A 62 -1.70 -3.97 5.56
C PRO A 62 -0.69 -4.57 6.55
N ARG A 63 -1.02 -5.70 7.17
CA ARG A 63 -0.23 -6.35 8.22
C ARG A 63 0.44 -7.62 7.69
N GLY A 64 1.76 -7.71 7.90
CA GLY A 64 2.55 -8.88 7.57
C GLY A 64 2.68 -9.86 8.73
N LYS A 65 3.15 -11.07 8.41
CA LYS A 65 3.37 -12.18 9.33
C LYS A 65 4.68 -12.88 8.99
N VAL A 66 5.17 -13.68 9.91
CA VAL A 66 6.34 -14.53 9.68
C VAL A 66 6.12 -15.92 10.23
N GLY A 67 6.57 -16.92 9.46
CA GLY A 67 6.52 -18.29 9.91
C GLY A 67 7.50 -18.51 11.05
N GLN A 68 7.14 -19.40 11.97
CA GLN A 68 7.99 -19.76 13.11
C GLN A 68 7.78 -21.23 13.43
N ASN A 69 8.69 -21.82 14.22
CA ASN A 69 8.60 -23.24 14.61
C ASN A 69 7.44 -23.53 15.58
N THR A 70 6.76 -22.49 16.08
CA THR A 70 5.60 -22.56 16.96
C THR A 70 4.34 -22.11 16.23
N ASN A 71 3.20 -22.74 16.51
CA ASN A 71 1.92 -22.33 15.94
C ASN A 71 1.17 -21.40 16.90
N PRO A 72 0.50 -20.34 16.41
CA PRO A 72 0.38 -19.86 15.01
C PRO A 72 1.61 -19.03 14.55
N PRO A 73 1.71 -18.63 13.27
CA PRO A 73 2.70 -17.66 12.80
C PRO A 73 2.71 -16.35 13.62
N LYS A 74 3.87 -15.70 13.72
CA LYS A 74 3.98 -14.43 14.45
C LYS A 74 3.49 -13.29 13.57
N GLU A 75 2.47 -12.60 14.04
CA GLU A 75 1.96 -11.37 13.43
C GLU A 75 2.94 -10.22 13.66
N GLY A 76 3.11 -9.34 12.68
CA GLY A 76 3.81 -8.07 12.87
C GLY A 76 2.98 -7.06 13.64
N ASP A 77 3.48 -5.85 13.85
CA ASP A 77 2.65 -4.77 14.39
C ASP A 77 1.48 -4.43 13.45
N PRO A 78 0.40 -3.82 13.95
CA PRO A 78 -0.66 -3.28 13.08
C PRO A 78 -0.06 -2.44 11.96
N ASN A 79 -0.51 -2.71 10.72
CA ASN A 79 -0.04 -2.02 9.50
C ASN A 79 1.46 -2.16 9.20
N SER A 80 2.14 -3.19 9.71
CA SER A 80 3.59 -3.37 9.56
C SER A 80 4.08 -3.31 8.11
N ASN A 81 3.37 -3.91 7.15
CA ASN A 81 3.75 -3.86 5.74
C ASN A 81 3.55 -2.46 5.17
N ALA A 82 2.42 -1.82 5.45
CA ALA A 82 2.16 -0.45 5.01
C ALA A 82 3.21 0.53 5.55
N LYS A 83 3.59 0.41 6.83
CA LYS A 83 4.62 1.23 7.46
C LYS A 83 5.99 1.03 6.81
N ALA A 84 6.38 -0.22 6.54
CA ALA A 84 7.67 -0.50 5.89
C ALA A 84 7.72 0.05 4.47
N VAL A 85 6.69 -0.23 3.66
CA VAL A 85 6.57 0.31 2.29
C VAL A 85 6.60 1.85 2.32
N ALA A 86 5.83 2.50 3.19
CA ALA A 86 5.81 3.96 3.28
C ALA A 86 7.18 4.53 3.68
N THR A 87 7.86 3.90 4.64
CA THR A 87 9.20 4.33 5.07
C THR A 87 10.20 4.24 3.93
N ASP A 88 10.18 3.12 3.19
CA ASP A 88 11.03 2.91 2.03
C ASP A 88 10.74 3.93 0.91
N LEU A 89 9.47 4.26 0.65
CA LEU A 89 9.10 5.26 -0.36
C LEU A 89 9.63 6.66 -0.02
N VAL A 90 9.62 7.03 1.27
CA VAL A 90 10.14 8.31 1.74
C VAL A 90 11.68 8.34 1.72
N ALA A 91 12.31 7.18 1.93
CA ALA A 91 13.77 7.04 1.96
C ALA A 91 14.44 6.96 0.58
N LEU A 92 13.67 6.82 -0.51
CA LEU A 92 14.18 6.81 -1.88
C LEU A 92 15.03 8.05 -2.20
N ASP A 93 16.01 7.90 -3.09
CA ASP A 93 16.79 9.01 -3.60
C ASP A 93 15.95 9.92 -4.52
N ARG A 94 16.51 11.06 -4.95
CA ARG A 94 15.77 12.05 -5.75
C ARG A 94 15.35 11.52 -7.12
N GLU A 95 16.17 10.67 -7.74
CA GLU A 95 15.91 10.10 -9.07
C GLU A 95 14.83 9.01 -8.96
N GLU A 96 14.97 8.11 -8.00
CA GLU A 96 14.02 7.06 -7.65
C GLU A 96 12.65 7.64 -7.26
N LYS A 97 12.62 8.72 -6.46
CA LYS A 97 11.38 9.43 -6.13
C LYS A 97 10.68 9.97 -7.37
N THR A 98 11.42 10.55 -8.31
CA THR A 98 10.86 11.10 -9.54
C THR A 98 10.23 9.99 -10.40
N ILE A 99 10.89 8.83 -10.48
CA ILE A 99 10.39 7.65 -11.20
C ILE A 99 9.10 7.12 -10.55
N VAL A 100 9.10 6.92 -9.23
CA VAL A 100 7.92 6.41 -8.52
C VAL A 100 6.76 7.40 -8.56
N ALA A 101 7.01 8.70 -8.41
CA ALA A 101 6.00 9.73 -8.58
C ALA A 101 5.39 9.72 -10.00
N GLY A 102 6.21 9.53 -11.04
CA GLY A 102 5.74 9.38 -12.41
C GLY A 102 4.90 8.11 -12.63
N LEU A 103 5.25 6.99 -11.99
CA LEU A 103 4.47 5.75 -12.03
C LEU A 103 3.12 5.90 -11.29
N LEU A 104 3.10 6.59 -10.16
CA LEU A 104 1.87 6.91 -9.42
C LEU A 104 0.99 7.88 -10.22
N ALA A 105 1.59 8.89 -10.88
CA ALA A 105 0.88 9.83 -11.75
C ALA A 105 0.26 9.13 -12.97
N LYS A 106 0.91 8.10 -13.54
CA LYS A 106 0.28 7.29 -14.60
C LYS A 106 -0.88 6.43 -14.10
N THR A 107 -0.93 6.09 -12.82
CA THR A 107 -2.02 5.30 -12.24
C THR A 107 -3.30 6.12 -12.09
N ILE A 108 -3.21 7.45 -11.97
CA ILE A 108 -4.37 8.37 -11.96
C ILE A 108 -4.82 8.79 -13.37
N GLU A 109 -4.03 8.52 -14.41
CA GLU A 109 -4.39 8.84 -15.81
C GLU A 109 -5.35 7.79 -16.43
N GLY A 110 -5.61 6.69 -15.74
CA GLY A 110 -6.57 5.64 -16.14
C GLY A 110 -7.94 5.73 -15.45
N GLY A 111 -8.15 6.71 -14.57
CA GLY A 111 -9.48 7.07 -14.07
C GLY A 111 -10.07 8.10 -15.01
N GLU A 112 -11.22 7.80 -15.62
CA GLU A 112 -11.93 8.73 -16.50
C GLU A 112 -12.10 10.10 -15.81
N VAL A 113 -11.32 11.08 -16.25
CA VAL A 113 -11.49 12.48 -15.87
C VAL A 113 -12.66 13.00 -16.70
N LEU A 114 -13.88 12.93 -16.17
CA LEU A 114 -15.00 13.67 -16.73
C LEU A 114 -14.77 15.16 -16.44
N GLU A 115 -14.13 15.82 -17.40
CA GLU A 115 -13.97 17.26 -17.43
C GLU A 115 -15.32 17.93 -17.69
N ILE A 116 -16.05 18.29 -16.63
CA ILE A 116 -17.27 19.10 -16.77
C ILE A 116 -16.83 20.53 -17.08
N ARG A 117 -16.61 20.83 -18.36
CA ARG A 117 -16.51 22.21 -18.84
C ARG A 117 -17.90 22.82 -18.96
N ALA A 118 -18.14 23.81 -18.10
CA ALA A 118 -19.23 24.81 -18.11
C ALA A 118 -20.60 24.36 -17.60
N VAL A 119 -20.86 24.62 -16.32
CA VAL A 119 -22.24 24.88 -15.84
C VAL A 119 -22.48 26.38 -15.98
N SER A 120 -23.20 26.78 -17.03
CA SER A 120 -23.71 28.14 -17.20
C SER A 120 -24.77 28.44 -16.13
N SER A 121 -24.74 29.66 -15.59
CA SER A 121 -25.41 30.15 -14.36
C SER A 121 -26.95 30.17 -14.37
N THR A 122 -27.62 29.37 -15.19
CA THR A 122 -29.08 29.34 -15.26
C THR A 122 -29.58 27.90 -15.23
N SER A 123 -30.17 27.54 -14.09
CA SER A 123 -30.97 26.35 -13.79
C SER A 123 -30.26 24.99 -13.80
N VAL A 124 -29.90 24.48 -12.61
CA VAL A 124 -30.43 23.19 -12.15
C VAL A 124 -30.81 23.34 -10.69
N MET A 125 -32.10 23.57 -10.47
CA MET A 125 -32.72 23.49 -9.16
C MET A 125 -32.56 22.05 -8.65
N VAL A 126 -31.92 21.95 -7.49
CA VAL A 126 -31.65 20.75 -6.71
C VAL A 126 -32.90 19.89 -6.57
N ASN A 127 -32.89 18.66 -7.10
CA ASN A 127 -33.71 17.58 -6.55
C ASN A 127 -32.78 16.58 -5.85
N ALA A 128 -32.26 17.03 -4.70
CA ALA A 128 -31.71 16.15 -3.69
C ALA A 128 -32.87 15.33 -3.14
N CYS A 129 -33.05 14.11 -3.65
CA CYS A 129 -33.47 12.93 -2.88
C CYS A 129 -33.64 11.75 -3.84
N TYR A 130 -32.97 10.64 -3.50
CA TYR A 130 -33.04 9.30 -4.10
C TYR A 130 -32.11 8.96 -5.27
N ASP A 131 -30.80 9.08 -5.05
CA ASP A 131 -29.88 7.96 -5.40
C ASP A 131 -28.52 7.97 -4.66
N LEU A 132 -28.40 8.69 -3.54
CA LEU A 132 -27.18 8.77 -2.72
C LEU A 132 -26.94 7.54 -1.80
N LEU A 133 -27.33 6.34 -2.20
CA LEU A 133 -27.13 5.10 -1.41
C LEU A 133 -26.70 3.88 -2.23
N SER A 134 -25.76 4.05 -3.16
CA SER A 134 -24.82 3.02 -3.65
C SER A 134 -24.06 3.69 -4.78
N GLU A 135 -22.91 4.28 -4.54
CA GLU A 135 -21.63 3.57 -4.46
C GLU A 135 -20.64 4.53 -3.80
N GLY A 136 -19.64 3.99 -3.09
CA GLY A 136 -18.74 4.73 -2.19
C GLY A 136 -17.88 5.80 -2.86
N LEU A 137 -18.48 6.92 -3.26
CA LEU A 137 -17.81 8.13 -3.74
C LEU A 137 -17.28 8.91 -2.53
N GLY A 138 -15.98 8.74 -2.26
CA GLY A 138 -15.24 9.63 -1.37
C GLY A 138 -15.02 10.97 -2.06
N VAL A 139 -15.80 11.98 -1.69
CA VAL A 139 -15.58 13.37 -2.14
C VAL A 139 -14.46 13.95 -1.30
N VAL A 140 -13.32 14.27 -1.91
CA VAL A 140 -12.22 15.02 -1.28
C VAL A 140 -12.30 16.46 -1.78
N PRO A 141 -12.75 17.44 -0.98
CA PRO A 141 -12.69 18.84 -1.37
C PRO A 141 -11.23 19.30 -1.36
N LEU A 142 -10.72 19.74 -2.51
CA LEU A 142 -9.50 20.53 -2.60
C LEU A 142 -9.86 21.98 -2.22
N LEU A 143 -9.33 22.46 -1.10
CA LEU A 143 -9.39 23.87 -0.74
C LEU A 143 -8.39 24.62 -1.62
N GLU A 144 -8.87 25.23 -2.71
CA GLU A 144 -8.14 26.31 -3.39
C GLU A 144 -8.33 27.60 -2.59
N ASN A 145 -7.20 28.13 -2.10
CA ASN A 145 -6.90 29.53 -1.80
C ASN A 145 -8.06 30.41 -1.27
N ILE A 146 -8.16 30.51 0.07
CA ILE A 146 -8.85 31.64 0.71
C ILE A 146 -7.93 32.86 0.60
N GLU A 147 -8.22 33.74 -0.37
CA GLU A 147 -7.76 35.13 -0.34
C GLU A 147 -8.45 35.85 0.83
N TRP A 148 -7.67 36.29 1.81
CA TRP A 148 -8.14 37.24 2.82
C TRP A 148 -7.95 38.64 2.24
N GLY A 149 -9.03 39.21 1.71
CA GLY A 149 -9.10 40.65 1.40
C GLY A 149 -9.31 41.46 2.68
N ASP A 150 -8.62 42.62 2.72
CA ASP A 150 -8.39 43.54 3.86
C ASP A 150 -9.59 43.86 4.79
#